data_AF-A0A961K7H4-F1
#
_entry.id   AF-A0A961K7H4-F1
#
_cell.length_a   1.000
_cell.length_b   1.000
_cell.length_c   1.000
_cell.angle_alpha   90.00
_cell.angle_beta   90.00
_cell.angle_gamma   90.00
#
_symmetry.space_group_name_H-M   'P 1'
#
loop_
_entity.id
_entity.type
_entity.pdbx_description
1 polymer ?
#
loop_
_entity_poly.entity_id
_entity_poly.type
_entity_poly.pdbx_seq_one_letter_code
_entity_poly.pdbx_strand_id
1 'polypeptide(L)'
;MVGRMPHVPPFVAERMVESYVAEGSIPRGTSAAVERFFTHLETVGRPYEMVTADDFAAVTSSRTGFRTLLSALRDYAPEIPLAAATDLRRDWDRWLNATYGKKPPKPRTSTRIALLPENWPPAFREAIALLDRVVRIDGERFRRLKPKTRGAVLQSTGMMWAARNWAAARGVDIPPALSPDLVEVFTRFLLDPDRSGRKDKGPIRARSAADYLERARAFAARAGLLDAETAEVFAEVINALAALADDQEPTKRKKLRNFRRDFTLASLVRLAMEKAEEAEAYPAHTEAAIRLRREAMILALLANTGDRQGDLSTHVIGRTIIRNPDGVWEPAFSQRKTGKGKENGPLWRITSDLIDLHLLGDRPSWAIEDRVAALEGKNLVSLADKGMGLYYPSAILEREFKISGHIVRTLITDAIRVHRPDAAWAAQFMLGHSSRWMQATYRDDFRETAVMRDYHAALDELMGQDGTPAGGL
;
A
#
# COMPACT_ATOMS: atom_id res chain seq x y z
N MET A 1 -38.34 31.78 4.22
CA MET A 1 -38.52 32.26 2.83
C MET A 1 -37.28 31.90 2.04
N VAL A 2 -37.37 30.87 1.20
CA VAL A 2 -36.42 30.71 0.10
C VAL A 2 -36.71 31.91 -0.81
N GLY A 3 -35.85 32.94 -0.79
CA GLY A 3 -36.00 34.09 -1.70
C GLY A 3 -35.98 33.60 -3.14
N ARG A 4 -36.48 34.41 -4.10
CA ARG A 4 -36.24 34.10 -5.52
C ARG A 4 -34.73 34.00 -5.71
N MET A 5 -34.27 32.82 -6.10
CA MET A 5 -32.89 32.47 -6.42
C MET A 5 -32.80 32.41 -7.95
N PRO A 6 -32.74 33.56 -8.64
CA PRO A 6 -32.94 33.63 -10.09
C PRO A 6 -31.87 32.90 -10.89
N HIS A 7 -30.66 32.75 -10.32
CA HIS A 7 -29.53 32.12 -10.97
C HIS A 7 -29.44 30.61 -10.67
N VAL A 8 -30.23 30.10 -9.72
CA VAL A 8 -30.23 28.68 -9.35
C VAL A 8 -31.15 27.90 -10.29
N PRO A 9 -30.71 26.75 -10.83
CA PRO A 9 -31.56 25.91 -11.66
C PRO A 9 -32.89 25.56 -10.97
N PRO A 10 -34.03 25.57 -11.69
CA PRO A 10 -35.35 25.36 -11.09
C PRO A 10 -35.44 24.08 -10.24
N PHE A 11 -34.89 22.98 -10.74
CA PHE A 11 -34.94 21.69 -10.06
C PHE A 11 -34.14 21.69 -8.73
N VAL A 12 -33.07 22.49 -8.60
CA VAL A 12 -32.33 22.66 -7.33
C VAL A 12 -33.17 23.49 -6.36
N ALA A 13 -33.75 24.58 -6.85
CA ALA A 13 -34.62 25.44 -6.05
C ALA A 13 -35.84 24.67 -5.53
N GLU A 14 -36.44 23.81 -6.35
CA GLU A 14 -37.55 22.92 -5.99
C GLU A 14 -37.16 21.96 -4.86
N ARG A 15 -36.04 21.23 -4.98
CA ARG A 15 -35.55 20.34 -3.90
C ARG A 15 -35.30 21.07 -2.59
N MET A 16 -34.78 22.31 -2.65
CA MET A 16 -34.59 23.15 -1.46
C MET A 16 -35.93 23.53 -0.82
N VAL A 17 -36.94 23.86 -1.63
CA VAL A 17 -38.29 24.16 -1.13
C VAL A 17 -38.93 22.90 -0.54
N GLU A 18 -38.81 21.75 -1.18
CA GLU A 18 -39.32 20.47 -0.67
C GLU A 18 -38.72 20.12 0.71
N SER A 19 -37.40 20.22 0.86
CA SER A 19 -36.72 20.01 2.14
C SER A 19 -37.17 21.02 3.21
N TYR A 20 -37.35 22.29 2.85
CA TYR A 20 -37.91 23.28 3.78
C TYR A 20 -39.33 22.92 4.24
N VAL A 21 -40.17 22.43 3.32
CA VAL A 21 -41.55 21.99 3.65
C VAL A 21 -41.53 20.75 4.54
N ALA A 22 -40.65 19.78 4.26
CA ALA A 22 -40.55 18.54 5.03
C ALA A 22 -39.95 18.73 6.43
N GLU A 23 -38.88 19.53 6.55
CA GLU A 23 -38.08 19.68 7.77
C GLU A 23 -38.39 20.97 8.55
N GLY A 24 -39.19 21.88 7.98
CA GLY A 24 -39.54 23.17 8.58
C GLY A 24 -38.40 24.19 8.61
N SER A 25 -37.20 23.83 8.14
CA SER A 25 -36.05 24.71 8.07
C SER A 25 -35.01 24.24 7.05
N ILE A 26 -34.20 25.17 6.56
CA ILE A 26 -32.95 24.87 5.83
C ILE A 26 -31.80 25.40 6.70
N PRO A 27 -30.66 24.69 6.80
CA PRO A 27 -29.51 25.18 7.54
C PRO A 27 -29.10 26.60 7.15
N ARG A 28 -28.68 27.39 8.14
CA ARG A 28 -28.36 28.80 7.93
C ARG A 28 -27.21 28.96 6.92
N GLY A 29 -27.41 29.84 5.95
CA GLY A 29 -26.40 30.18 4.94
C GLY A 29 -26.39 29.27 3.71
N THR A 30 -27.17 28.18 3.69
CA THR A 30 -27.28 27.26 2.54
C THR A 30 -27.76 27.98 1.28
N SER A 31 -28.93 28.63 1.30
CA SER A 31 -29.47 29.33 0.13
C SER A 31 -28.51 30.38 -0.44
N ALA A 32 -27.88 31.17 0.44
CA ALA A 32 -26.91 32.17 0.00
C ALA A 32 -25.61 31.57 -0.53
N ALA A 33 -25.21 30.38 -0.09
CA ALA A 33 -24.05 29.67 -0.64
C ALA A 33 -24.35 29.11 -2.04
N VAL A 34 -25.51 28.48 -2.21
CA VAL A 34 -25.97 27.92 -3.48
C VAL A 34 -26.16 29.02 -4.53
N GLU A 35 -26.86 30.11 -4.19
CA GLU A 35 -27.06 31.25 -5.09
C GLU A 35 -25.73 31.83 -5.57
N ARG A 36 -24.78 32.06 -4.65
CA ARG A 36 -23.46 32.60 -5.00
C ARG A 36 -22.70 31.66 -5.94
N PHE A 37 -22.80 30.36 -5.73
CA PHE A 37 -22.14 29.36 -6.57
C PHE A 37 -22.70 29.38 -8.00
N PHE A 38 -24.01 29.30 -8.17
CA PHE A 38 -24.62 29.32 -9.50
C PHE A 38 -24.48 30.67 -10.20
N THR A 39 -24.54 31.79 -9.47
CA THR A 39 -24.25 33.12 -10.01
C THR A 39 -22.82 33.18 -10.58
N HIS A 40 -21.84 32.61 -9.86
CA HIS A 40 -20.46 32.52 -10.35
C HIS A 40 -20.37 31.68 -11.62
N LEU A 41 -20.98 30.49 -11.65
CA LEU A 41 -20.98 29.62 -12.84
C LEU A 41 -21.59 30.28 -14.07
N GLU A 42 -22.71 30.98 -13.91
CA GLU A 42 -23.32 31.77 -14.98
C GLU A 42 -22.39 32.90 -15.45
N THR A 43 -21.76 33.60 -14.51
CA THR A 43 -20.81 34.70 -14.82
C THR A 43 -19.61 34.21 -15.64
N VAL A 44 -19.08 33.01 -15.33
CA VAL A 44 -17.96 32.43 -16.09
C VAL A 44 -18.40 31.57 -17.28
N GLY A 45 -19.72 31.46 -17.53
CA GLY A 45 -20.29 30.67 -18.62
C GLY A 45 -19.99 29.16 -18.52
N ARG A 46 -19.87 28.63 -17.30
CA ARG A 46 -19.46 27.24 -17.06
C ARG A 46 -20.65 26.35 -16.71
N PRO A 47 -20.87 25.24 -17.44
CA PRO A 47 -21.84 24.22 -17.06
C PRO A 47 -21.51 23.60 -15.70
N TYR A 48 -22.53 23.22 -14.93
CA TYR A 48 -22.34 22.71 -13.57
C TYR A 48 -21.65 21.34 -13.53
N GLU A 49 -21.66 20.59 -14.64
CA GLU A 49 -20.96 19.32 -14.81
C GLU A 49 -19.44 19.52 -15.02
N MET A 50 -19.02 20.73 -15.40
CA MET A 50 -17.63 21.10 -15.73
C MET A 50 -16.94 21.92 -14.63
N VAL A 51 -17.48 21.90 -13.42
CA VAL A 51 -16.94 22.65 -12.28
C VAL A 51 -15.52 22.21 -11.94
N THR A 52 -14.69 23.18 -11.57
CA THR A 52 -13.29 22.99 -11.16
C THR A 52 -13.06 23.49 -9.76
N ALA A 53 -11.90 23.18 -9.18
CA ALA A 53 -11.53 23.64 -7.84
C ALA A 53 -11.60 25.18 -7.71
N ASP A 54 -11.25 25.90 -8.78
CA ASP A 54 -11.27 27.37 -8.82
C ASP A 54 -12.68 27.95 -8.68
N ASP A 55 -13.70 27.26 -9.20
CA ASP A 55 -15.09 27.68 -9.07
C ASP A 55 -15.57 27.63 -7.62
N PHE A 56 -15.18 26.59 -6.88
CA PHE A 56 -15.43 26.51 -5.44
C PHE A 56 -14.62 27.56 -4.67
N ALA A 57 -13.38 27.83 -5.08
CA ALA A 57 -12.51 28.79 -4.42
C ALA A 57 -13.03 30.23 -4.56
N ALA A 58 -13.53 30.60 -5.75
CA ALA A 58 -14.07 31.92 -6.05
C ALA A 58 -15.24 32.30 -5.13
N VAL A 59 -16.08 31.35 -4.73
CA VAL A 59 -17.29 31.63 -3.94
C VAL A 59 -17.15 31.31 -2.45
N THR A 60 -15.98 30.80 -2.01
CA THR A 60 -15.75 30.42 -0.61
C THR A 60 -14.55 31.15 0.00
N SER A 61 -14.83 32.12 0.88
CA SER A 61 -13.81 32.89 1.60
C SER A 61 -13.40 32.28 2.95
N SER A 62 -14.08 31.21 3.38
CA SER A 62 -13.79 30.53 4.65
C SER A 62 -14.11 29.05 4.58
N ARG A 63 -13.45 28.24 5.42
CA ARG A 63 -13.72 26.79 5.52
C ARG A 63 -15.16 26.49 5.92
N THR A 64 -15.76 27.28 6.81
CA THR A 64 -17.16 27.09 7.19
C THR A 64 -18.07 27.32 5.99
N GLY A 65 -17.86 28.40 5.24
CA GLY A 65 -18.61 28.66 4.00
C GLY A 65 -18.42 27.55 2.96
N PHE A 66 -17.19 27.05 2.81
CA PHE A 66 -16.89 25.91 1.94
C PHE A 66 -17.63 24.63 2.36
N ARG A 67 -17.65 24.30 3.66
CA ARG A 67 -18.40 23.14 4.16
C ARG A 67 -19.91 23.30 3.99
N THR A 68 -20.44 24.50 4.22
CA THR A 68 -21.85 24.81 3.99
C THR A 68 -22.21 24.62 2.52
N LEU A 69 -21.38 25.12 1.60
CA LEU A 69 -21.59 24.93 0.16
C LEU A 69 -21.58 23.45 -0.22
N LEU A 70 -20.56 22.69 0.19
CA LEU A 70 -20.47 21.27 -0.16
C LEU A 70 -21.61 20.42 0.41
N SER A 71 -22.10 20.74 1.62
CA SER A 71 -23.30 20.08 2.16
C SER A 71 -24.52 20.45 1.34
N ALA A 72 -24.70 21.73 1.03
CA ALA A 72 -25.84 22.21 0.27
C ALA A 72 -25.90 21.58 -1.13
N LEU A 73 -24.77 21.52 -1.84
CA LEU A 73 -24.71 20.91 -3.15
C LEU A 73 -24.94 19.40 -3.09
N ARG A 74 -24.40 18.69 -2.09
CA ARG A 74 -24.72 17.27 -1.89
C ARG A 74 -26.21 17.03 -1.72
N ASP A 75 -26.87 17.85 -0.90
CA ASP A 75 -28.25 17.62 -0.47
C ASP A 75 -29.27 18.09 -1.54
N TYR A 76 -28.95 19.14 -2.29
CA TYR A 76 -29.91 19.80 -3.18
C TYR A 76 -29.52 19.76 -4.66
N ALA A 77 -28.23 19.55 -4.96
CA ALA A 77 -27.67 19.54 -6.31
C ALA A 77 -26.67 18.38 -6.55
N PRO A 78 -27.06 17.11 -6.30
CA PRO A 78 -26.20 15.93 -6.42
C PRO A 78 -25.57 15.73 -7.80
N GLU A 79 -26.13 16.34 -8.85
CA GLU A 79 -25.56 16.36 -10.20
C GLU A 79 -24.27 17.20 -10.32
N ILE A 80 -23.93 18.03 -9.33
CA ILE A 80 -22.68 18.79 -9.32
C ILE A 80 -21.55 17.89 -8.80
N PRO A 81 -20.50 17.62 -9.61
CA PRO A 81 -19.42 16.76 -9.20
C PRO A 81 -18.57 17.41 -8.10
N LEU A 82 -18.68 16.89 -6.89
CA LEU A 82 -17.97 17.40 -5.72
C LEU A 82 -16.50 17.02 -5.74
N ALA A 83 -16.09 15.98 -6.48
CA ALA A 83 -14.69 15.60 -6.61
C ALA A 83 -13.79 16.74 -7.14
N ALA A 84 -14.36 17.73 -7.82
CA ALA A 84 -13.71 19.00 -8.19
C ALA A 84 -13.22 19.83 -6.99
N ALA A 85 -13.90 19.75 -5.85
CA ALA A 85 -13.54 20.48 -4.64
C ALA A 85 -12.44 19.79 -3.78
N THR A 86 -11.95 18.61 -4.18
CA THR A 86 -11.01 17.79 -3.39
C THR A 86 -9.72 18.55 -3.05
N ASP A 87 -9.11 19.20 -4.04
CA ASP A 87 -7.82 19.85 -3.84
C ASP A 87 -7.96 21.11 -2.97
N LEU A 88 -9.03 21.88 -3.17
CA LEU A 88 -9.36 23.02 -2.30
C LEU A 88 -9.61 22.58 -0.85
N ARG A 89 -10.30 21.47 -0.63
CA ARG A 89 -10.46 20.89 0.72
C ARG A 89 -9.11 20.55 1.34
N ARG A 90 -8.22 19.90 0.59
CA ARG A 90 -6.88 19.53 1.07
C ARG A 90 -6.06 20.76 1.42
N ASP A 91 -6.19 21.85 0.68
CA ASP A 91 -5.52 23.11 0.98
C ASP A 91 -6.06 23.76 2.25
N TRP A 92 -7.37 23.76 2.48
CA TRP A 92 -7.97 24.17 3.75
C TRP A 92 -7.49 23.33 4.94
N ASP A 93 -7.44 22.00 4.78
CA ASP A 93 -6.97 21.10 5.83
C ASP A 93 -5.45 21.27 6.07
N ARG A 94 -4.65 21.52 5.02
CA ARG A 94 -3.22 21.82 5.14
C ARG A 94 -3.00 23.14 5.88
N TRP A 95 -3.72 24.19 5.51
CA TRP A 95 -3.66 25.48 6.18
C TRP A 95 -4.01 25.36 7.68
N LEU A 96 -5.09 24.65 8.03
CA LEU A 96 -5.45 24.43 9.44
C LEU A 96 -4.38 23.68 10.22
N ASN A 97 -3.83 22.61 9.64
CA ASN A 97 -2.79 21.82 10.28
C ASN A 97 -1.50 22.65 10.47
N ALA A 98 -1.18 23.53 9.53
CA ALA A 98 -0.04 24.43 9.63
C ALA A 98 -0.25 25.52 10.69
N THR A 99 -1.45 26.11 10.75
CA THR A 99 -1.80 27.25 11.62
C THR A 99 -2.06 26.81 13.07
N TYR A 100 -2.83 25.74 13.27
CA TYR A 100 -3.30 25.29 14.59
C TYR A 100 -2.80 23.90 14.99
N GLY A 101 -2.43 23.07 14.02
CA GLY A 101 -2.10 21.65 14.23
C GLY A 101 -0.61 21.34 14.36
N LYS A 102 0.26 22.37 14.45
CA LYS A 102 1.71 22.19 14.44
C LYS A 102 2.20 21.57 15.77
N LYS A 103 2.10 20.24 15.85
CA LYS A 103 2.66 19.47 16.96
C LYS A 103 4.19 19.57 16.89
N PRO A 104 4.89 19.80 18.01
CA PRO A 104 6.34 19.77 18.02
C PRO A 104 6.81 18.41 17.47
N PRO A 105 7.88 18.39 16.64
CA PRO A 105 8.41 17.14 16.13
C PRO A 105 8.75 16.25 17.31
N LYS A 106 8.07 15.10 17.41
CA LYS A 106 8.34 14.14 18.47
C LYS A 106 9.81 13.72 18.32
N PRO A 107 10.67 13.95 19.32
CA PRO A 107 12.06 13.53 19.22
C PRO A 107 12.07 12.04 18.92
N ARG A 108 12.77 11.64 17.84
CA ARG A 108 12.96 10.22 17.53
C ARG A 108 13.90 9.66 18.60
N THR A 109 13.33 9.05 19.63
CA THR A 109 14.11 8.30 20.60
C THR A 109 14.75 7.13 19.86
N SER A 110 16.07 7.19 19.68
CA SER A 110 16.84 6.10 19.12
C SER A 110 16.69 4.89 20.03
N THR A 111 16.05 3.82 19.56
CA THR A 111 15.96 2.53 20.27
C THR A 111 17.25 1.72 20.12
N ARG A 112 18.41 2.35 19.93
CA ARG A 112 19.69 1.65 19.82
C ARG A 112 20.12 1.21 21.22
N ILE A 113 19.79 -0.02 21.56
CA ILE A 113 20.22 -0.71 22.79
C ILE A 113 21.58 -1.41 22.56
N ALA A 114 22.19 -1.29 21.38
CA ALA A 114 23.49 -1.89 21.10
C ALA A 114 24.62 -1.11 21.78
N LEU A 115 25.50 -1.82 22.50
CA LEU A 115 26.71 -1.25 23.05
C LEU A 115 27.64 -0.80 21.90
N LEU A 116 28.25 0.38 22.05
CA LEU A 116 29.19 0.90 21.05
C LEU A 116 30.46 0.05 20.96
N PRO A 117 31.08 -0.07 19.77
CA PRO A 117 32.26 -0.91 19.59
C PRO A 117 33.42 -0.57 20.53
N GLU A 118 33.68 0.70 20.84
CA GLU A 118 34.70 1.09 21.82
C GLU A 118 34.52 0.45 23.20
N ASN A 119 33.31 0.04 23.57
CA ASN A 119 32.99 -0.57 24.86
C ASN A 119 32.93 -2.11 24.82
N TRP A 120 33.29 -2.74 23.70
CA TRP A 120 33.36 -4.21 23.62
C TRP A 120 34.68 -4.74 24.21
N PRO A 121 34.76 -6.03 24.56
CA PRO A 121 36.03 -6.65 24.94
C PRO A 121 37.11 -6.48 23.85
N PRO A 122 38.40 -6.35 24.22
CA PRO A 122 39.48 -6.04 23.29
C PRO A 122 39.52 -6.93 22.04
N ALA A 123 39.44 -8.25 22.22
CA ALA A 123 39.44 -9.22 21.12
C ALA A 123 38.31 -8.99 20.09
N PHE A 124 37.12 -8.60 20.56
CA PHE A 124 35.99 -8.28 19.68
C PHE A 124 36.17 -6.93 18.96
N ARG A 125 36.82 -5.95 19.59
CA ARG A 125 37.12 -4.67 18.94
C ARG A 125 38.12 -4.83 17.81
N GLU A 126 39.18 -5.58 18.06
CA GLU A 126 40.23 -5.85 17.08
C GLU A 126 39.67 -6.61 15.86
N ALA A 127 38.74 -7.53 16.10
CA ALA A 127 38.08 -8.31 15.05
C ALA A 127 37.19 -7.49 14.09
N ILE A 128 36.84 -6.23 14.40
CA ILE A 128 36.00 -5.39 13.53
C ILE A 128 36.64 -5.20 12.16
N ALA A 129 37.96 -5.06 12.11
CA ALA A 129 38.71 -4.90 10.85
C ALA A 129 38.57 -6.12 9.93
N LEU A 130 38.29 -7.31 10.47
CA LEU A 130 38.12 -8.54 9.70
C LEU A 130 36.84 -8.53 8.87
N LEU A 131 35.81 -7.75 9.25
CA LEU A 131 34.56 -7.63 8.49
C LEU A 131 34.77 -7.06 7.09
N ASP A 132 35.81 -6.25 6.92
CA ASP A 132 36.15 -5.54 5.68
C ASP A 132 37.15 -6.31 4.80
N ARG A 133 37.61 -7.49 5.23
CA ARG A 133 38.64 -8.29 4.55
C ARG A 133 38.12 -9.66 4.12
N VAL A 134 38.86 -10.36 3.27
CA VAL A 134 38.67 -11.82 3.09
C VAL A 134 39.52 -12.48 4.16
N VAL A 135 38.92 -13.38 4.95
CA VAL A 135 39.65 -14.10 6.01
C VAL A 135 39.41 -15.60 5.88
N ARG A 136 40.35 -16.39 6.40
CA ARG A 136 40.24 -17.85 6.46
C ARG A 136 40.48 -18.28 7.89
N ILE A 137 39.50 -18.94 8.48
CA ILE A 137 39.51 -19.42 9.87
C ILE A 137 39.10 -20.89 9.81
N ASP A 138 39.87 -21.78 10.44
CA ASP A 138 39.59 -23.22 10.51
C ASP A 138 39.20 -23.88 9.17
N GLY A 139 39.91 -23.49 8.11
CA GLY A 139 39.67 -24.00 6.76
C GLY A 139 38.52 -23.33 6.00
N GLU A 140 37.62 -22.61 6.67
CA GLU A 140 36.48 -21.89 6.09
C GLU A 140 36.88 -20.49 5.58
N ARG A 141 36.40 -20.12 4.39
CA ARG A 141 36.69 -18.82 3.77
C ARG A 141 35.52 -17.85 3.92
N PHE A 142 35.74 -16.76 4.65
CA PHE A 142 34.77 -15.68 4.79
C PHE A 142 35.06 -14.52 3.84
N ARG A 143 34.09 -14.16 3.01
CA ARG A 143 34.19 -13.00 2.09
C ARG A 143 33.99 -11.68 2.83
N ARG A 144 34.49 -10.59 2.27
CA ARG A 144 34.21 -9.22 2.75
C ARG A 144 32.69 -8.96 2.82
N LEU A 145 32.23 -8.32 3.89
CA LEU A 145 30.82 -7.96 4.06
C LEU A 145 30.49 -6.66 3.32
N LYS A 146 29.28 -6.60 2.74
CA LYS A 146 28.72 -5.36 2.18
C LYS A 146 28.35 -4.38 3.31
N PRO A 147 28.33 -3.05 3.07
CA PRO A 147 28.08 -2.04 4.12
C PRO A 147 26.83 -2.31 4.98
N LYS A 148 25.72 -2.69 4.34
CA LYS A 148 24.46 -3.03 5.05
C LYS A 148 24.62 -4.24 5.97
N THR A 149 25.23 -5.31 5.49
CA THR A 149 25.45 -6.54 6.27
C THR A 149 26.43 -6.29 7.40
N ARG A 150 27.50 -5.54 7.15
CA ARG A 150 28.46 -5.10 8.17
C ARG A 150 27.76 -4.34 9.30
N GLY A 151 26.92 -3.36 8.97
CA GLY A 151 26.14 -2.62 9.96
C GLY A 151 25.21 -3.51 10.79
N ALA A 152 24.54 -4.47 10.15
CA ALA A 152 23.66 -5.42 10.84
C ALA A 152 24.42 -6.36 11.79
N VAL A 153 25.60 -6.85 11.38
CA VAL A 153 26.46 -7.70 12.22
C VAL A 153 26.98 -6.92 13.43
N LEU A 154 27.51 -5.71 13.22
CA LEU A 154 27.97 -4.85 14.32
C LEU A 154 26.85 -4.53 15.31
N GLN A 155 25.64 -4.28 14.82
CA GLN A 155 24.48 -4.07 15.68
C GLN A 155 24.15 -5.31 16.51
N SER A 156 24.12 -6.50 15.92
CA SER A 156 23.85 -7.75 16.64
C SER A 156 24.90 -8.00 17.73
N THR A 157 26.19 -7.88 17.40
CA THR A 157 27.28 -8.07 18.36
C THR A 157 27.22 -7.03 19.49
N GLY A 158 26.91 -5.77 19.17
CA GLY A 158 26.72 -4.74 20.19
C GLY A 158 25.52 -5.00 21.09
N MET A 159 24.45 -5.62 20.58
CA MET A 159 23.31 -6.02 21.40
C MET A 159 23.65 -7.20 22.32
N MET A 160 24.48 -8.15 21.88
CA MET A 160 24.98 -9.25 22.72
C MET A 160 25.77 -8.71 23.93
N TRP A 161 26.66 -7.74 23.70
CA TRP A 161 27.39 -7.11 24.81
C TRP A 161 26.52 -6.22 25.69
N ALA A 162 25.47 -5.60 25.13
CA ALA A 162 24.47 -4.93 25.95
C ALA A 162 23.67 -5.91 26.83
N ALA A 163 23.41 -7.13 26.34
CA ALA A 163 22.75 -8.18 27.11
C ALA A 163 23.59 -8.59 28.34
N ARG A 164 24.92 -8.64 28.20
CA ARG A 164 25.82 -8.83 29.35
C ARG A 164 25.63 -7.75 30.41
N ASN A 165 25.62 -6.47 30.03
CA ASN A 165 25.39 -5.37 30.97
C ASN A 165 23.98 -5.44 31.61
N TRP A 166 22.98 -5.85 30.82
CA TRP A 166 21.60 -6.06 31.29
C TRP A 166 21.50 -7.19 32.33
N ALA A 167 22.28 -8.26 32.17
CA ALA A 167 22.38 -9.36 33.13
C ALA A 167 23.13 -8.97 34.40
N ALA A 168 24.25 -8.23 34.27
CA ALA A 168 25.00 -7.71 35.40
C ALA A 168 24.12 -6.80 36.29
N ALA A 169 23.28 -5.95 35.68
CA ALA A 169 22.31 -5.12 36.41
C ALA A 169 21.23 -5.93 37.15
N ARG A 170 21.11 -7.24 36.89
CA ARG A 170 20.19 -8.20 37.54
C ARG A 170 20.93 -9.18 38.45
N GLY A 171 22.20 -8.92 38.78
CA GLY A 171 22.99 -9.76 39.67
C GLY A 171 23.56 -11.03 39.01
N VAL A 172 23.52 -11.15 37.68
CA VAL A 172 24.13 -12.26 36.95
C VAL A 172 25.44 -11.78 36.35
N ASP A 173 26.56 -12.23 36.92
CA ASP A 173 27.89 -11.93 36.40
C ASP A 173 28.28 -12.93 35.31
N ILE A 174 28.64 -12.40 34.14
CA ILE A 174 29.11 -13.20 33.01
C ILE A 174 30.51 -12.70 32.66
N PRO A 175 31.49 -13.59 32.44
CA PRO A 175 32.82 -13.18 32.02
C PRO A 175 32.79 -12.28 30.76
N PRO A 176 33.75 -11.35 30.59
CA PRO A 176 33.86 -10.51 29.39
C PRO A 176 34.46 -11.29 28.20
N ALA A 177 33.99 -12.52 27.99
CA ALA A 177 34.39 -13.45 26.95
C ALA A 177 33.13 -14.03 26.29
N LEU A 178 33.30 -14.61 25.10
CA LEU A 178 32.22 -15.39 24.50
C LEU A 178 32.09 -16.70 25.30
N SER A 179 30.87 -17.03 25.68
CA SER A 179 30.57 -18.25 26.45
C SER A 179 29.14 -18.71 26.18
N PRO A 180 28.80 -19.97 26.47
CA PRO A 180 27.43 -20.48 26.47
C PRO A 180 26.45 -19.57 27.24
N ASP A 181 26.81 -19.15 28.46
CA ASP A 181 25.99 -18.28 29.31
C ASP A 181 25.67 -16.94 28.64
N LEU A 182 26.63 -16.36 27.90
CA LEU A 182 26.39 -15.13 27.17
C LEU A 182 25.39 -15.31 26.03
N VAL A 183 25.39 -16.47 25.35
CA VAL A 183 24.43 -16.81 24.30
C VAL A 183 23.02 -16.94 24.88
N GLU A 184 22.88 -17.62 26.02
CA GLU A 184 21.60 -17.73 26.72
C GLU A 184 21.08 -16.37 27.20
N VAL A 185 21.95 -15.58 27.83
CA VAL A 185 21.58 -14.24 28.31
C VAL A 185 21.22 -13.32 27.16
N PHE A 186 21.94 -13.40 26.05
CA PHE A 186 21.57 -12.63 24.85
C PHE A 186 20.19 -13.05 24.34
N THR A 187 19.89 -14.34 24.34
CA THR A 187 18.57 -14.87 23.95
C THR A 187 17.47 -14.36 24.86
N ARG A 188 17.65 -14.45 26.18
CA ARG A 188 16.70 -13.90 27.17
C ARG A 188 16.52 -12.40 26.99
N PHE A 189 17.60 -11.66 26.77
CA PHE A 189 17.56 -10.22 26.49
C PHE A 189 16.81 -9.87 25.18
N LEU A 190 16.86 -10.74 24.16
CA LEU A 190 16.09 -10.54 22.92
C LEU A 190 14.59 -10.77 23.16
N LEU A 191 14.25 -11.78 23.97
CA LEU A 191 12.87 -12.20 24.25
C LEU A 191 12.22 -11.45 25.42
N ASP A 192 12.98 -10.70 26.22
CA ASP A 192 12.45 -9.93 27.35
C ASP A 192 11.54 -8.78 26.86
N PRO A 193 10.24 -8.78 27.23
CA PRO A 193 9.31 -7.70 26.90
C PRO A 193 9.64 -6.37 27.59
N ASP A 194 10.31 -6.41 28.75
CA ASP A 194 10.59 -5.27 29.62
C ASP A 194 11.99 -4.67 29.43
N ARG A 195 12.72 -5.13 28.41
CA ARG A 195 14.04 -4.55 28.10
C ARG A 195 13.94 -3.06 27.80
N SER A 196 14.87 -2.30 28.37
CA SER A 196 14.92 -0.83 28.42
C SER A 196 14.60 -0.19 27.05
N GLY A 197 13.46 0.50 26.97
CA GLY A 197 13.07 1.32 25.82
C GLY A 197 12.12 0.66 24.80
N ARG A 198 11.55 -0.51 25.11
CA ARG A 198 10.59 -1.21 24.21
C ARG A 198 9.22 -1.56 24.80
N LYS A 199 8.83 -0.98 25.96
CA LYS A 199 7.55 -1.26 26.64
C LYS A 199 6.32 -1.29 25.71
N ASP A 200 6.27 -0.44 24.68
CA ASP A 200 5.13 -0.37 23.75
C ASP A 200 5.19 -1.30 22.53
N LYS A 201 6.31 -2.04 22.32
CA LYS A 201 6.55 -2.84 21.10
C LYS A 201 6.66 -4.34 21.34
N GLY A 202 6.60 -4.78 22.59
CA GLY A 202 6.70 -6.19 22.96
C GLY A 202 8.07 -6.83 22.66
N PRO A 203 8.20 -8.15 22.91
CA PRO A 203 9.44 -8.89 22.76
C PRO A 203 9.88 -8.99 21.29
N ILE A 204 11.17 -9.28 21.03
CA ILE A 204 11.58 -9.61 19.65
C ILE A 204 10.97 -10.96 19.28
N ARG A 205 10.40 -11.06 18.07
CA ARG A 205 9.88 -12.31 17.51
C ARG A 205 10.99 -13.37 17.40
N ALA A 206 10.66 -14.63 17.66
CA ALA A 206 11.63 -15.74 17.65
C ALA A 206 12.51 -15.79 16.38
N ARG A 207 11.93 -15.62 15.18
CA ARG A 207 12.69 -15.56 13.92
C ARG A 207 13.70 -14.42 13.88
N SER A 208 13.31 -13.24 14.36
CA SER A 208 14.22 -12.09 14.43
C SER A 208 15.31 -12.29 15.48
N ALA A 209 15.01 -12.98 16.58
CA ALA A 209 16.00 -13.33 17.60
C ALA A 209 17.05 -14.32 17.03
N ALA A 210 16.60 -15.34 16.28
CA ALA A 210 17.48 -16.25 15.56
C ALA A 210 18.41 -15.51 14.58
N ASP A 211 17.88 -14.55 13.80
CA ASP A 211 18.69 -13.70 12.91
C ASP A 211 19.75 -12.87 13.66
N TYR A 212 19.45 -12.39 14.87
CA TYR A 212 20.42 -11.64 15.69
C TYR A 212 21.54 -12.56 16.18
N LEU A 213 21.20 -13.75 16.67
CA LEU A 213 22.15 -14.78 17.12
C LEU A 213 23.04 -15.26 15.98
N GLU A 214 22.48 -15.55 14.80
CA GLU A 214 23.25 -16.01 13.64
C GLU A 214 24.27 -14.97 13.18
N ARG A 215 23.93 -13.67 13.27
CA ARG A 215 24.86 -12.57 12.96
C ARG A 215 25.97 -12.44 14.01
N ALA A 216 25.66 -12.66 15.29
CA ALA A 216 26.66 -12.65 16.36
C ALA A 216 27.60 -13.87 16.26
N ARG A 217 27.04 -15.06 15.99
CA ARG A 217 27.78 -16.29 15.68
C ARG A 217 28.70 -16.10 14.49
N ALA A 218 28.19 -15.54 13.39
CA ALA A 218 28.99 -15.28 12.18
C ALA A 218 30.12 -14.26 12.44
N PHE A 219 29.92 -13.28 13.33
CA PHE A 219 31.00 -12.40 13.78
C PHE A 219 32.07 -13.19 14.53
N ALA A 220 31.67 -13.98 15.54
CA ALA A 220 32.58 -14.75 16.38
C ALA A 220 33.39 -15.79 15.59
N ALA A 221 32.74 -16.54 14.71
CA ALA A 221 33.38 -17.52 13.82
C ALA A 221 34.43 -16.84 12.92
N ARG A 222 34.06 -15.71 12.29
CA ARG A 222 34.97 -14.93 11.46
C ARG A 222 36.15 -14.36 12.26
N ALA A 223 35.95 -14.07 13.53
CA ALA A 223 36.96 -13.52 14.42
C ALA A 223 37.90 -14.59 15.00
N GLY A 224 37.62 -15.89 14.80
CA GLY A 224 38.33 -16.97 15.47
C GLY A 224 38.09 -16.99 16.98
N LEU A 225 36.94 -16.46 17.44
CA LEU A 225 36.57 -16.35 18.85
C LEU A 225 35.50 -17.36 19.27
N LEU A 226 35.09 -18.25 18.35
CA LEU A 226 34.02 -19.21 18.57
C LEU A 226 34.63 -20.59 18.84
N ASP A 227 34.59 -21.03 20.09
CA ASP A 227 34.91 -22.41 20.46
C ASP A 227 33.77 -23.39 20.13
N ALA A 228 34.07 -24.68 20.18
CA ALA A 228 33.13 -25.74 19.79
C ALA A 228 31.89 -25.79 20.69
N GLU A 229 32.07 -25.62 22.00
CA GLU A 229 31.00 -25.65 23.00
C GLU A 229 30.01 -24.49 22.77
N THR A 230 30.51 -23.28 22.61
CA THR A 230 29.67 -22.10 22.33
C THR A 230 29.04 -22.18 20.94
N ALA A 231 29.72 -22.77 19.95
CA ALA A 231 29.16 -22.99 18.63
C ALA A 231 27.93 -23.92 18.66
N GLU A 232 27.98 -24.96 19.50
CA GLU A 232 26.87 -25.89 19.70
C GLU A 232 25.67 -25.19 20.34
N VAL A 233 25.88 -24.39 21.40
CA VAL A 233 24.81 -23.63 22.05
C VAL A 233 24.19 -22.59 21.12
N PHE A 234 24.99 -21.90 20.29
CA PHE A 234 24.43 -21.04 19.24
C PHE A 234 23.52 -21.83 18.29
N ALA A 235 23.97 -22.99 17.81
CA ALA A 235 23.20 -23.81 16.87
C ALA A 235 21.90 -24.31 17.50
N GLU A 236 21.95 -24.81 18.74
CA GLU A 236 20.78 -25.30 19.48
C GLU A 236 19.74 -24.19 19.65
N VAL A 237 20.15 -23.03 20.17
CA VAL A 237 19.24 -21.91 20.43
C VAL A 237 18.65 -21.35 19.13
N ILE A 238 19.46 -21.24 18.06
CA ILE A 238 18.99 -20.78 16.75
C ILE A 238 17.95 -21.76 16.20
N ASN A 239 18.18 -23.07 16.30
CA ASN A 239 17.24 -24.11 15.87
C ASN A 239 15.96 -24.08 16.70
N ALA A 240 16.04 -23.95 18.03
CA ALA A 240 14.88 -23.84 18.91
C ALA A 240 14.04 -22.60 18.61
N LEU A 241 14.67 -21.44 18.37
CA LEU A 241 13.98 -20.22 17.96
C LEU A 241 13.38 -20.32 16.56
N ALA A 242 14.02 -21.04 15.64
CA ALA A 242 13.48 -21.30 14.31
C ALA A 242 12.23 -22.22 14.38
N ALA A 243 12.29 -23.28 15.18
CA ALA A 243 11.14 -24.17 15.44
C ALA A 243 9.98 -23.41 16.10
N LEU A 244 10.27 -22.64 17.15
CA LEU A 244 9.28 -21.77 17.81
C LEU A 244 8.67 -20.76 16.83
N ALA A 245 9.48 -20.19 15.94
CA ALA A 245 8.98 -19.28 14.91
C ALA A 245 8.09 -19.98 13.88
N ASP A 246 8.36 -21.24 13.54
CA ASP A 246 7.53 -22.02 12.62
C ASP A 246 6.19 -22.44 13.24
N ASP A 247 6.16 -22.64 14.55
CA ASP A 247 4.93 -22.86 15.32
C ASP A 247 4.10 -21.58 15.48
N GLN A 248 4.75 -20.44 15.76
CA GLN A 248 4.10 -19.15 16.02
C GLN A 248 3.73 -18.36 14.75
N GLU A 249 4.52 -18.45 13.67
CA GLU A 249 4.24 -17.79 12.40
C GLU A 249 4.01 -18.83 11.31
N PRO A 250 2.79 -18.93 10.72
CA PRO A 250 2.57 -19.86 9.63
C PRO A 250 3.58 -19.61 8.50
N THR A 251 4.32 -20.64 8.12
CA THR A 251 5.25 -20.61 6.98
C THR A 251 4.55 -20.09 5.74
N LYS A 252 5.30 -19.59 4.74
CA LYS A 252 4.71 -19.12 3.46
C LYS A 252 3.74 -20.16 2.85
N ARG A 253 4.02 -21.45 3.01
CA ARG A 253 3.14 -22.56 2.58
C ARG A 253 1.86 -22.64 3.43
N LYS A 254 1.94 -22.49 4.75
CA LYS A 254 0.76 -22.44 5.64
C LYS A 254 -0.08 -21.18 5.42
N LYS A 255 0.53 -20.00 5.20
CA LYS A 255 -0.19 -18.77 4.79
C LYS A 255 -0.89 -18.93 3.46
N LEU A 256 -0.23 -19.53 2.47
CA LEU A 256 -0.83 -19.81 1.16
C LEU A 256 -2.00 -20.80 1.27
N ARG A 257 -1.87 -21.86 2.09
CA ARG A 257 -2.93 -22.84 2.34
C ARG A 257 -4.12 -22.23 3.09
N ASN A 258 -3.87 -21.44 4.13
CA ASN A 258 -4.92 -20.74 4.85
C ASN A 258 -5.64 -19.75 3.94
N PHE A 259 -4.90 -18.97 3.15
CA PHE A 259 -5.52 -18.09 2.16
C PHE A 259 -6.36 -18.88 1.17
N ARG A 260 -5.87 -19.98 0.58
CA ARG A 260 -6.65 -20.79 -0.38
C ARG A 260 -7.91 -21.43 0.21
N ARG A 261 -7.90 -21.72 1.51
CA ARG A 261 -9.08 -22.24 2.20
C ARG A 261 -10.15 -21.17 2.31
N ASP A 262 -9.74 -19.92 2.53
CA ASP A 262 -10.64 -18.84 2.93
C ASP A 262 -10.94 -17.85 1.77
N PHE A 263 -10.10 -17.79 0.72
CA PHE A 263 -10.11 -16.78 -0.34
C PHE A 263 -9.52 -17.27 -1.68
N THR A 264 -9.91 -16.61 -2.79
CA THR A 264 -9.39 -16.84 -4.15
C THR A 264 -8.90 -15.52 -4.78
N LEU A 265 -8.37 -15.57 -6.02
CA LEU A 265 -8.09 -14.34 -6.78
C LEU A 265 -9.37 -13.56 -7.09
N ALA A 266 -10.49 -14.26 -7.29
CA ALA A 266 -11.80 -13.60 -7.46
C ALA A 266 -12.21 -12.83 -6.20
N SER A 267 -11.82 -13.28 -5.00
CA SER A 267 -12.06 -12.53 -3.76
C SER A 267 -11.41 -11.14 -3.76
N LEU A 268 -10.25 -10.97 -4.42
CA LEU A 268 -9.62 -9.64 -4.54
C LEU A 268 -10.42 -8.72 -5.47
N VAL A 269 -10.93 -9.25 -6.58
CA VAL A 269 -11.72 -8.47 -7.53
C VAL A 269 -13.08 -8.12 -6.94
N ARG A 270 -13.76 -9.07 -6.26
CA ARG A 270 -15.01 -8.79 -5.56
C ARG A 270 -14.85 -7.70 -4.51
N LEU A 271 -13.82 -7.78 -3.67
CA LEU A 271 -13.54 -6.73 -2.70
C LEU A 271 -13.22 -5.39 -3.38
N ALA A 272 -12.55 -5.40 -4.53
CA ALA A 272 -12.33 -4.17 -5.29
C ALA A 272 -13.65 -3.53 -5.71
N MET A 273 -14.60 -4.33 -6.19
CA MET A 273 -15.93 -3.85 -6.60
C MET A 273 -16.75 -3.36 -5.40
N GLU A 274 -16.80 -4.13 -4.31
CA GLU A 274 -17.46 -3.73 -3.06
C GLU A 274 -16.91 -2.40 -2.54
N LYS A 275 -15.59 -2.18 -2.65
CA LYS A 275 -14.95 -0.92 -2.25
C LYS A 275 -15.31 0.23 -3.20
N ALA A 276 -15.50 -0.03 -4.50
CA ALA A 276 -15.95 0.98 -5.45
C ALA A 276 -17.41 1.38 -5.17
N GLU A 277 -18.29 0.42 -4.95
CA GLU A 277 -19.69 0.62 -4.58
C GLU A 277 -19.82 1.34 -3.22
N GLU A 278 -19.06 0.91 -2.21
CA GLU A 278 -19.02 1.58 -0.90
C GLU A 278 -18.59 3.06 -1.03
N ALA A 279 -17.75 3.39 -2.02
CA ALA A 279 -17.32 4.76 -2.23
C ALA A 279 -18.45 5.70 -2.70
N GLU A 280 -19.49 5.17 -3.34
CA GLU A 280 -20.64 5.94 -3.84
C GLU A 280 -21.54 6.41 -2.70
N ALA A 281 -21.55 5.69 -1.56
CA ALA A 281 -22.25 6.11 -0.35
C ALA A 281 -21.64 7.35 0.32
N TYR A 282 -20.47 7.81 -0.13
CA TYR A 282 -19.79 8.98 0.41
C TYR A 282 -19.70 10.10 -0.64
N PRO A 283 -19.82 11.38 -0.23
CA PRO A 283 -19.58 12.49 -1.16
C PRO A 283 -18.16 12.42 -1.72
N ALA A 284 -18.01 12.60 -3.03
CA ALA A 284 -16.76 12.21 -3.71
C ALA A 284 -15.54 13.03 -3.30
N HIS A 285 -15.74 14.24 -2.80
CA HIS A 285 -14.68 15.10 -2.25
C HIS A 285 -14.13 14.63 -0.89
N THR A 286 -14.70 13.58 -0.31
CA THR A 286 -14.29 13.08 1.00
C THR A 286 -13.10 12.13 0.90
N GLU A 287 -12.21 12.20 1.91
CA GLU A 287 -11.07 11.27 2.01
C GLU A 287 -11.53 9.79 2.14
N ALA A 288 -12.75 9.55 2.64
CA ALA A 288 -13.34 8.21 2.66
C ALA A 288 -13.60 7.68 1.25
N ALA A 289 -14.36 8.43 0.43
CA ALA A 289 -14.65 8.07 -0.97
C ALA A 289 -13.35 7.89 -1.79
N ILE A 290 -12.42 8.84 -1.67
CA ILE A 290 -11.13 8.80 -2.36
C ILE A 290 -10.31 7.58 -1.95
N ARG A 291 -10.27 7.26 -0.65
CA ARG A 291 -9.56 6.08 -0.15
C ARG A 291 -10.16 4.79 -0.70
N LEU A 292 -11.49 4.67 -0.68
CA LEU A 292 -12.20 3.49 -1.14
C LEU A 292 -11.97 3.23 -2.64
N ARG A 293 -12.15 4.23 -3.50
CA ARG A 293 -11.85 4.11 -4.95
C ARG A 293 -10.39 3.76 -5.23
N ARG A 294 -9.45 4.37 -4.50
CA ARG A 294 -8.03 4.04 -4.60
C ARG A 294 -7.76 2.58 -4.21
N GLU A 295 -8.35 2.10 -3.12
CA GLU A 295 -8.19 0.73 -2.66
C GLU A 295 -8.78 -0.27 -3.66
N ALA A 296 -9.95 0.03 -4.23
CA ALA A 296 -10.57 -0.72 -5.31
C ALA A 296 -9.61 -0.87 -6.51
N MET A 297 -9.13 0.26 -7.05
CA MET A 297 -8.15 0.28 -8.14
C MET A 297 -6.87 -0.51 -7.81
N ILE A 298 -6.32 -0.37 -6.59
CA ILE A 298 -5.11 -1.12 -6.17
C ILE A 298 -5.37 -2.63 -6.18
N LEU A 299 -6.48 -3.08 -5.60
CA LEU A 299 -6.82 -4.50 -5.51
C LEU A 299 -7.00 -5.13 -6.90
N ALA A 300 -7.69 -4.44 -7.81
CA ALA A 300 -7.86 -4.86 -9.19
C ALA A 300 -6.53 -4.95 -9.94
N LEU A 301 -5.68 -3.92 -9.84
CA LEU A 301 -4.35 -3.92 -10.44
C LEU A 301 -3.46 -5.06 -9.93
N LEU A 302 -3.51 -5.35 -8.63
CA LEU A 302 -2.74 -6.45 -8.03
C LEU A 302 -3.19 -7.82 -8.56
N ALA A 303 -4.50 -8.02 -8.74
CA ALA A 303 -5.05 -9.24 -9.32
C ALA A 303 -4.71 -9.37 -10.80
N ASN A 304 -4.79 -8.28 -11.56
CA ASN A 304 -4.60 -8.27 -13.01
C ASN A 304 -3.12 -8.41 -13.41
N THR A 305 -2.22 -7.66 -12.78
CA THR A 305 -0.81 -7.57 -13.22
C THR A 305 0.12 -8.51 -12.46
N GLY A 306 -0.25 -8.91 -11.24
CA GLY A 306 0.64 -9.62 -10.32
C GLY A 306 1.92 -8.84 -10.01
N ASP A 307 1.92 -7.51 -10.17
CA ASP A 307 3.06 -6.63 -9.97
C ASP A 307 3.56 -6.66 -8.52
N ARG A 308 4.85 -6.31 -8.34
CA ARG A 308 5.33 -6.10 -6.97
C ARG A 308 4.65 -4.85 -6.42
N GLN A 309 4.30 -4.88 -5.15
CA GLN A 309 3.62 -3.77 -4.46
C GLN A 309 4.40 -2.44 -4.54
N GLY A 310 5.73 -2.54 -4.58
CA GLY A 310 6.61 -1.38 -4.79
C GLY A 310 6.63 -0.86 -6.23
N ASP A 311 6.30 -1.67 -7.23
CA ASP A 311 6.20 -1.27 -8.64
C ASP A 311 4.87 -0.49 -8.84
N LEU A 312 3.76 -0.98 -8.27
CA LEU A 312 2.46 -0.32 -8.34
C LEU A 312 2.48 1.11 -7.76
N SER A 313 3.21 1.29 -6.66
CA SER A 313 3.38 2.60 -6.01
C SER A 313 4.12 3.62 -6.88
N THR A 314 4.72 3.19 -7.99
CA THR A 314 5.54 4.04 -8.88
C THR A 314 4.89 4.35 -10.22
N HIS A 315 3.68 3.85 -10.51
CA HIS A 315 3.01 4.19 -11.76
C HIS A 315 2.74 5.70 -11.85
N VAL A 316 3.16 6.26 -12.98
CA VAL A 316 2.94 7.62 -13.43
C VAL A 316 2.05 7.58 -14.68
N ILE A 317 0.94 8.31 -14.63
CA ILE A 317 -0.06 8.45 -15.70
C ILE A 317 0.60 9.10 -16.92
N GLY A 318 0.35 8.55 -18.11
CA GLY A 318 0.92 9.00 -19.39
C GLY A 318 2.38 8.59 -19.62
N ARG A 319 3.03 7.96 -18.64
CA ARG A 319 4.45 7.53 -18.76
C ARG A 319 4.67 6.04 -18.59
N THR A 320 4.17 5.49 -17.49
CA THR A 320 4.35 4.07 -17.13
C THR A 320 3.04 3.31 -17.07
N ILE A 321 1.93 4.03 -17.21
CA ILE A 321 0.58 3.51 -17.42
C ILE A 321 -0.13 4.52 -18.32
N ILE A 322 -0.73 4.04 -19.40
CA ILE A 322 -1.32 4.86 -20.47
C ILE A 322 -2.74 4.37 -20.69
N ARG A 323 -3.67 5.29 -20.92
CA ARG A 323 -5.04 4.96 -21.32
C ARG A 323 -5.10 4.98 -22.84
N ASN A 324 -5.54 3.89 -23.44
CA ASN A 324 -5.71 3.78 -24.89
C ASN A 324 -7.05 4.41 -25.32
N PRO A 325 -7.21 4.77 -26.60
CA PRO A 325 -8.45 5.36 -27.12
C PRO A 325 -9.70 4.47 -26.98
N ASP A 326 -9.52 3.16 -26.82
CA ASP A 326 -10.59 2.19 -26.56
C ASP A 326 -11.04 2.15 -25.09
N GLY A 327 -10.45 3.00 -24.25
CA GLY A 327 -10.72 3.11 -22.82
C GLY A 327 -9.97 2.11 -21.95
N VAL A 328 -9.11 1.27 -22.54
CA VAL A 328 -8.34 0.27 -21.80
C VAL A 328 -7.00 0.85 -21.37
N TRP A 329 -6.61 0.62 -20.12
CA TRP A 329 -5.32 1.04 -19.61
C TRP A 329 -4.25 -0.01 -19.89
N GLU A 330 -3.03 0.43 -20.18
CA GLU A 330 -1.88 -0.45 -20.43
C GLU A 330 -0.65 0.01 -19.62
N PRO A 331 0.04 -0.90 -18.90
CA PRO A 331 1.31 -0.59 -18.26
C PRO A 331 2.43 -0.40 -19.30
N ALA A 332 2.91 0.81 -19.47
CA ALA A 332 4.06 1.14 -20.32
C ALA A 332 5.41 0.96 -19.59
N PHE A 333 5.57 -0.07 -18.75
CA PHE A 333 6.65 -0.12 -17.74
C PHE A 333 7.83 -1.07 -18.05
N SER A 334 9.04 -0.61 -17.71
CA SER A 334 10.28 -1.39 -17.60
C SER A 334 10.58 -1.81 -16.14
N GLN A 335 10.68 -3.11 -15.86
CA GLN A 335 10.88 -3.67 -14.52
C GLN A 335 12.16 -3.16 -13.82
N ARG A 336 12.03 -2.53 -12.65
CA ARG A 336 13.14 -1.95 -11.85
C ARG A 336 14.26 -2.92 -11.45
N LYS A 337 13.98 -4.21 -11.32
CA LYS A 337 14.97 -5.24 -10.89
C LYS A 337 15.86 -5.72 -12.05
N THR A 338 15.40 -5.59 -13.29
CA THR A 338 16.03 -6.22 -14.47
C THR A 338 16.25 -5.23 -15.62
N GLY A 339 15.67 -4.03 -15.56
CA GLY A 339 15.76 -3.01 -16.60
C GLY A 339 15.01 -3.34 -17.90
N LYS A 340 14.22 -4.42 -17.92
CA LYS A 340 13.52 -4.91 -19.13
C LYS A 340 12.04 -4.56 -19.11
N GLY A 341 11.48 -4.18 -20.27
CA GLY A 341 10.04 -3.97 -20.48
C GLY A 341 9.23 -5.18 -20.03
N LYS A 342 8.18 -4.95 -19.23
CA LYS A 342 7.08 -5.92 -19.10
C LYS A 342 6.05 -5.53 -20.15
N GLU A 343 5.74 -6.44 -21.07
CA GLU A 343 4.61 -6.23 -21.98
C GLU A 343 3.40 -6.93 -21.36
N ASN A 344 2.85 -6.39 -20.26
CA ASN A 344 1.65 -6.98 -19.66
C ASN A 344 0.42 -6.86 -20.58
N GLY A 345 0.53 -6.10 -21.68
CA GLY A 345 -0.57 -5.79 -22.58
C GLY A 345 -1.65 -4.96 -21.89
N PRO A 346 -2.80 -4.78 -22.57
CA PRO A 346 -3.94 -4.08 -22.01
C PRO A 346 -4.45 -4.76 -20.73
N LEU A 347 -4.83 -3.95 -19.75
CA LEU A 347 -5.48 -4.40 -18.53
C LEU A 347 -6.89 -4.91 -18.84
N TRP A 348 -7.45 -5.69 -17.92
CA TRP A 348 -8.85 -6.09 -17.98
C TRP A 348 -9.76 -4.85 -17.95
N ARG A 349 -10.90 -4.96 -18.61
CA ARG A 349 -11.88 -3.87 -18.70
C ARG A 349 -12.27 -3.34 -17.32
N ILE A 350 -12.61 -4.24 -16.39
CA ILE A 350 -12.96 -3.85 -15.01
C ILE A 350 -11.83 -3.10 -14.30
N THR A 351 -10.57 -3.46 -14.55
CA THR A 351 -9.43 -2.80 -13.92
C THR A 351 -9.27 -1.40 -14.50
N SER A 352 -9.52 -1.26 -15.80
CA SER A 352 -9.53 0.03 -16.50
C SER A 352 -10.66 0.92 -16.00
N ASP A 353 -11.86 0.37 -15.84
CA ASP A 353 -13.02 1.10 -15.33
C ASP A 353 -12.79 1.57 -13.86
N LEU A 354 -12.16 0.73 -13.02
CA LEU A 354 -11.79 1.10 -11.66
C LEU A 354 -10.68 2.16 -11.60
N ILE A 355 -9.78 2.20 -12.59
CA ILE A 355 -8.83 3.31 -12.74
C ILE A 355 -9.59 4.59 -13.11
N ASP A 356 -10.47 4.53 -14.10
CA ASP A 356 -11.28 5.69 -14.53
C ASP A 356 -12.11 6.25 -13.36
N LEU A 357 -12.78 5.39 -12.59
CA LEU A 357 -13.52 5.78 -11.38
C LEU A 357 -12.63 6.48 -10.34
N HIS A 358 -11.41 5.98 -10.12
CA HIS A 358 -10.44 6.61 -9.21
C HIS A 358 -10.00 8.00 -9.71
N LEU A 359 -9.86 8.19 -11.02
CA LEU A 359 -9.47 9.47 -11.63
C LEU A 359 -10.62 10.50 -11.63
N LEU A 360 -11.84 10.04 -11.94
CA LEU A 360 -13.03 10.87 -12.11
C LEU A 360 -13.65 11.28 -10.77
N GLY A 361 -13.74 10.37 -9.80
CA GLY A 361 -14.57 10.57 -8.61
C GLY A 361 -16.05 10.46 -8.96
N ASP A 362 -16.80 11.55 -8.80
CA ASP A 362 -18.20 11.69 -9.24
C ASP A 362 -18.35 12.54 -10.51
N ARG A 363 -17.24 12.84 -11.20
CA ARG A 363 -17.29 13.51 -12.50
C ARG A 363 -17.91 12.60 -13.55
N PRO A 364 -18.63 13.17 -14.53
CA PRO A 364 -19.22 12.38 -15.60
C PRO A 364 -18.16 11.65 -16.43
N SER A 365 -18.50 10.47 -16.94
CA SER A 365 -17.58 9.60 -17.66
C SER A 365 -16.96 10.24 -18.90
N TRP A 366 -17.70 11.11 -19.60
CA TRP A 366 -17.20 11.84 -20.77
C TRP A 366 -16.06 12.82 -20.44
N ALA A 367 -15.87 13.19 -19.17
CA ALA A 367 -14.77 14.05 -18.73
C ALA A 367 -13.45 13.30 -18.53
N ILE A 368 -13.41 11.98 -18.82
CA ILE A 368 -12.22 11.16 -18.56
C ILE A 368 -10.99 11.63 -19.34
N GLU A 369 -11.14 12.03 -20.60
CA GLU A 369 -10.01 12.47 -21.44
C GLU A 369 -9.35 13.72 -20.86
N ASP A 370 -10.16 14.76 -20.57
CA ASP A 370 -9.68 15.98 -19.92
C ASP A 370 -9.05 15.69 -18.55
N ARG A 371 -9.65 14.75 -17.81
CA ARG A 371 -9.14 14.37 -16.49
C ARG A 371 -7.80 13.65 -16.57
N VAL A 372 -7.63 12.76 -17.55
CA VAL A 372 -6.36 12.07 -17.81
C VAL A 372 -5.29 13.09 -18.20
N ALA A 373 -5.61 14.02 -19.10
CA ALA A 373 -4.70 15.09 -19.51
C ALA A 373 -4.26 15.96 -18.32
N ALA A 374 -5.21 16.37 -17.46
CA ALA A 374 -4.91 17.15 -16.25
C ALA A 374 -4.03 16.40 -15.22
N LEU A 375 -4.03 15.07 -15.25
CA LEU A 375 -3.26 14.21 -14.36
C LEU A 375 -2.00 13.61 -15.01
N GLU A 376 -1.68 14.01 -16.24
CA GLU A 376 -0.49 13.54 -16.92
C GLU A 376 0.77 13.83 -16.10
N GLY A 377 1.65 12.84 -15.97
CA GLY A 377 2.86 12.94 -15.16
C GLY A 377 2.64 12.82 -13.65
N LYS A 378 1.39 12.75 -13.16
CA LYS A 378 1.08 12.47 -11.76
C LYS A 378 1.13 10.97 -11.47
N ASN A 379 1.40 10.63 -10.22
CA ASN A 379 1.41 9.24 -9.76
C ASN A 379 -0.03 8.71 -9.66
N LEU A 380 -0.28 7.53 -10.23
CA LEU A 380 -1.60 6.91 -10.32
C LEU A 380 -2.27 6.73 -8.94
N VAL A 381 -1.52 6.22 -7.96
CA VAL A 381 -2.07 5.90 -6.64
C VAL A 381 -2.46 7.17 -5.87
N SER A 382 -1.61 8.19 -5.91
CA SER A 382 -1.81 9.42 -5.14
C SER A 382 -2.59 10.51 -5.87
N LEU A 383 -2.61 10.46 -7.21
CA LEU A 383 -3.01 11.54 -8.12
C LEU A 383 -2.23 12.85 -7.90
N ALA A 384 -0.98 12.74 -7.41
CA ALA A 384 -0.08 13.85 -7.12
C ALA A 384 1.33 13.58 -7.66
N ASP A 385 2.24 14.56 -7.58
CA ASP A 385 3.63 14.40 -8.07
C ASP A 385 4.42 13.32 -7.33
N LYS A 386 4.06 13.05 -6.07
CA LYS A 386 4.73 12.06 -5.23
C LYS A 386 3.81 10.89 -4.96
N GLY A 387 4.30 9.69 -5.23
CA GLY A 387 3.60 8.46 -4.89
C GLY A 387 3.44 8.25 -3.39
N MET A 388 2.51 7.37 -3.03
CA MET A 388 2.36 6.92 -1.65
C MET A 388 3.55 6.05 -1.22
N GLY A 389 3.66 5.77 0.09
CA GLY A 389 4.72 4.91 0.60
C GLY A 389 4.73 3.55 -0.10
N LEU A 390 5.92 3.01 -0.38
CA LEU A 390 6.15 1.76 -1.13
C LEU A 390 5.33 0.55 -0.64
N TYR A 391 4.95 0.56 0.63
CA TYR A 391 4.21 -0.52 1.29
C TYR A 391 2.71 -0.25 1.41
N TYR A 392 2.19 0.84 0.85
CA TYR A 392 0.77 1.18 0.95
C TYR A 392 -0.13 0.09 0.34
N PRO A 393 0.15 -0.44 -0.88
CA PRO A 393 -0.60 -1.60 -1.40
C PRO A 393 -0.46 -2.87 -0.53
N SER A 394 0.61 -2.97 0.26
CA SER A 394 0.81 -4.08 1.19
C SER A 394 -0.03 -3.95 2.43
N ALA A 395 -0.17 -2.74 2.95
CA ALA A 395 -1.00 -2.47 4.11
C ALA A 395 -2.48 -2.82 3.84
N ILE A 396 -2.96 -2.58 2.61
CA ILE A 396 -4.32 -2.96 2.20
C ILE A 396 -4.49 -4.48 2.26
N LEU A 397 -3.62 -5.25 1.59
CA LEU A 397 -3.70 -6.72 1.60
C LEU A 397 -3.53 -7.33 3.00
N GLU A 398 -2.67 -6.74 3.84
CA GLU A 398 -2.50 -7.16 5.23
C GLU A 398 -3.77 -6.88 6.05
N ARG A 399 -4.43 -5.74 5.82
CA ARG A 399 -5.64 -5.36 6.54
C ARG A 399 -6.81 -6.28 6.17
N GLU A 400 -7.06 -6.43 4.88
CA GLU A 400 -8.24 -7.14 4.34
C GLU A 400 -8.08 -8.66 4.34
N PHE A 401 -6.89 -9.16 3.99
CA PHE A 401 -6.68 -10.59 3.75
C PHE A 401 -5.59 -11.22 4.62
N LYS A 402 -4.92 -10.44 5.48
CA LYS A 402 -3.79 -10.89 6.32
C LYS A 402 -2.64 -11.50 5.49
N ILE A 403 -2.48 -11.06 4.24
CA ILE A 403 -1.43 -11.52 3.33
C ILE A 403 -0.59 -10.37 2.76
N SER A 404 0.59 -10.73 2.25
CA SER A 404 1.41 -9.83 1.42
C SER A 404 1.13 -10.07 -0.06
N GLY A 405 1.45 -9.10 -0.92
CA GLY A 405 1.25 -9.18 -2.37
C GLY A 405 2.10 -10.25 -3.04
N HIS A 406 3.16 -10.73 -2.37
CA HIS A 406 3.89 -11.91 -2.84
C HIS A 406 2.99 -13.16 -2.91
N ILE A 407 1.99 -13.26 -2.02
CA ILE A 407 1.01 -14.36 -2.03
C ILE A 407 0.09 -14.25 -3.24
N VAL A 408 -0.45 -13.06 -3.54
CA VAL A 408 -1.26 -12.81 -4.75
C VAL A 408 -0.53 -13.25 -6.01
N ARG A 409 0.73 -12.82 -6.14
CA ARG A 409 1.59 -13.22 -7.25
C ARG A 409 1.81 -14.73 -7.33
N THR A 410 1.94 -15.41 -6.19
CA THR A 410 2.09 -16.86 -6.12
C THR A 410 0.78 -17.57 -6.55
N LEU A 411 -0.38 -17.01 -6.22
CA LEU A 411 -1.67 -17.53 -6.63
C LEU A 411 -1.88 -17.41 -8.14
N ILE A 412 -1.57 -16.25 -8.73
CA ILE A 412 -1.65 -16.04 -10.18
C ILE A 412 -0.78 -17.09 -10.91
N THR A 413 0.46 -17.29 -10.45
CA THR A 413 1.33 -18.30 -11.07
C THR A 413 0.82 -19.72 -10.93
N ASP A 414 0.16 -20.04 -9.81
CA ASP A 414 -0.38 -21.37 -9.60
C ASP A 414 -1.65 -21.60 -10.42
N ALA A 415 -2.53 -20.60 -10.49
CA ALA A 415 -3.72 -20.64 -11.33
C ALA A 415 -3.35 -20.88 -12.80
N ILE A 416 -2.33 -20.18 -13.31
CA ILE A 416 -1.80 -20.42 -14.67
C ILE A 416 -1.28 -21.86 -14.78
N ARG A 417 -0.45 -22.33 -13.85
CA ARG A 417 0.10 -23.69 -13.89
C ARG A 417 -0.96 -24.79 -13.86
N VAL A 418 -2.01 -24.61 -13.09
CA VAL A 418 -3.06 -25.61 -12.88
C VAL A 418 -4.07 -25.61 -14.02
N HIS A 419 -4.53 -24.43 -14.44
CA HIS A 419 -5.65 -24.32 -15.38
C HIS A 419 -5.20 -24.12 -16.83
N ARG A 420 -4.00 -23.56 -17.05
CA ARG A 420 -3.42 -23.30 -18.38
C ARG A 420 -1.91 -23.61 -18.38
N PRO A 421 -1.52 -24.87 -18.15
CA PRO A 421 -0.10 -25.25 -18.11
C PRO A 421 0.62 -24.94 -19.43
N ASP A 422 -0.11 -24.94 -20.55
CA ASP A 422 0.31 -24.46 -21.87
C ASP A 422 0.73 -22.98 -21.88
N ALA A 423 0.12 -22.17 -21.01
CA ALA A 423 0.44 -20.76 -20.80
C ALA A 423 1.43 -20.50 -19.65
N ALA A 424 2.17 -21.50 -19.18
CA ALA A 424 3.19 -21.32 -18.13
C ALA A 424 4.26 -20.27 -18.49
N TRP A 425 4.47 -20.00 -19.78
CA TRP A 425 5.31 -18.91 -20.29
C TRP A 425 4.73 -17.51 -19.96
N ALA A 426 3.40 -17.35 -19.92
CA ALA A 426 2.74 -16.09 -19.55
C ALA A 426 2.98 -15.76 -18.07
N ALA A 427 3.00 -16.78 -17.21
CA ALA A 427 3.47 -16.64 -15.83
C ALA A 427 4.96 -16.28 -15.74
N GLN A 428 5.80 -16.62 -16.72
CA GLN A 428 7.17 -16.11 -16.74
C GLN A 428 7.19 -14.64 -17.16
N PHE A 429 6.37 -14.26 -18.13
CA PHE A 429 6.31 -12.93 -18.72
C PHE A 429 5.70 -11.86 -17.80
N MET A 430 4.51 -12.09 -17.24
CA MET A 430 3.88 -11.24 -16.22
C MET A 430 4.81 -11.00 -15.01
N LEU A 431 5.71 -11.95 -14.78
CA LEU A 431 6.65 -11.89 -13.68
C LEU A 431 8.03 -11.30 -14.05
N GLY A 432 8.36 -11.20 -15.34
CA GLY A 432 9.63 -10.69 -15.88
C GLY A 432 10.78 -11.71 -15.94
N HIS A 433 10.49 -12.98 -16.27
CA HIS A 433 11.48 -14.05 -16.50
C HIS A 433 11.69 -14.28 -18.02
N SER A 434 12.91 -14.66 -18.44
CA SER A 434 13.39 -14.47 -19.82
C SER A 434 13.30 -15.69 -20.74
N SER A 435 12.52 -15.62 -21.83
CA SER A 435 12.82 -16.22 -23.14
C SER A 435 11.95 -15.55 -24.22
N ARG A 436 12.54 -15.24 -25.39
CA ARG A 436 12.07 -14.18 -26.32
C ARG A 436 11.54 -14.69 -27.67
N TRP A 437 11.60 -15.99 -27.94
CA TRP A 437 11.42 -16.53 -29.31
C TRP A 437 10.06 -17.18 -29.60
N MET A 438 9.20 -17.33 -28.57
CA MET A 438 7.87 -17.98 -28.68
C MET A 438 6.71 -16.97 -28.73
N GLN A 439 7.02 -15.68 -28.94
CA GLN A 439 6.16 -14.55 -28.60
C GLN A 439 5.23 -14.06 -29.72
N ALA A 440 5.48 -14.41 -30.98
CA ALA A 440 4.71 -13.90 -32.12
C ALA A 440 3.57 -14.82 -32.58
N THR A 441 3.64 -16.12 -32.29
CA THR A 441 2.77 -17.13 -32.91
C THR A 441 1.46 -17.38 -32.14
N TYR A 442 1.32 -16.86 -30.92
CA TYR A 442 0.21 -17.23 -30.02
C TYR A 442 -0.55 -16.03 -29.43
N ARG A 443 -0.41 -14.86 -30.06
CA ARG A 443 -1.07 -13.62 -29.63
C ARG A 443 -2.59 -13.64 -29.88
N ASP A 444 -3.10 -14.61 -30.64
CA ASP A 444 -4.51 -14.69 -31.07
C ASP A 444 -5.43 -15.58 -30.22
N ASP A 445 -4.92 -16.44 -29.33
CA ASP A 445 -5.78 -17.42 -28.60
C ASP A 445 -5.98 -17.12 -27.10
N PHE A 446 -5.80 -15.87 -26.68
CA PHE A 446 -6.20 -15.45 -25.32
C PHE A 446 -7.68 -15.06 -25.27
N ARG A 447 -8.55 -15.95 -25.76
CA ARG A 447 -9.98 -15.97 -25.43
C ARG A 447 -10.33 -17.33 -24.84
N GLU A 448 -11.02 -17.27 -23.71
CA GLU A 448 -11.65 -18.38 -22.98
C GLU A 448 -10.72 -19.32 -22.20
N THR A 449 -10.81 -19.31 -20.85
CA THR A 449 -11.52 -20.35 -20.07
C THR A 449 -11.37 -20.23 -18.54
N ALA A 450 -12.41 -20.73 -17.85
CA ALA A 450 -12.57 -21.06 -16.42
C ALA A 450 -12.38 -19.95 -15.38
N VAL A 451 -11.19 -19.36 -15.22
CA VAL A 451 -10.99 -18.23 -14.28
C VAL A 451 -11.71 -16.98 -14.79
N MET A 452 -11.72 -16.80 -16.11
CA MET A 452 -12.57 -15.81 -16.77
C MET A 452 -14.05 -16.19 -16.70
N ARG A 453 -14.43 -17.46 -16.48
CA ARG A 453 -15.86 -17.87 -16.40
C ARG A 453 -16.47 -17.48 -15.07
N ASP A 454 -15.78 -17.68 -13.96
CA ASP A 454 -16.26 -17.22 -12.64
C ASP A 454 -16.18 -15.68 -12.51
N TYR A 455 -15.24 -15.07 -13.24
CA TYR A 455 -15.09 -13.62 -13.40
C TYR A 455 -16.17 -13.00 -14.32
N HIS A 456 -16.50 -13.65 -15.44
CA HIS A 456 -17.60 -13.26 -16.32
C HIS A 456 -18.95 -13.54 -15.67
N ALA A 457 -19.11 -14.64 -14.93
CA ALA A 457 -20.31 -14.88 -14.13
C ALA A 457 -20.50 -13.78 -13.06
N ALA A 458 -19.42 -13.35 -12.40
CA ALA A 458 -19.48 -12.22 -11.48
C ALA A 458 -19.76 -10.88 -12.19
N LEU A 459 -19.30 -10.70 -13.44
CA LEU A 459 -19.62 -9.53 -14.27
C LEU A 459 -21.08 -9.56 -14.78
N ASP A 460 -21.59 -10.71 -15.21
CA ASP A 460 -22.95 -10.90 -15.74
C ASP A 460 -23.99 -10.79 -14.62
N GLU A 461 -23.68 -11.29 -13.43
CA GLU A 461 -24.50 -11.15 -12.22
C GLU A 461 -24.58 -9.69 -11.74
N LEU A 462 -23.56 -8.87 -12.03
CA LEU A 462 -23.53 -7.44 -11.76
C LEU A 462 -24.19 -6.60 -12.87
N MET A 463 -23.97 -6.91 -14.15
CA MET A 463 -24.58 -6.19 -15.27
C MET A 463 -26.07 -6.55 -15.48
N GLY A 464 -26.52 -7.70 -14.96
CA GLY A 464 -27.92 -8.12 -14.99
C GLY A 464 -28.84 -7.40 -13.99
N GLN A 465 -28.30 -6.50 -13.14
CA GLN A 465 -29.10 -5.70 -12.21
C GLN A 465 -29.55 -4.34 -12.78
N ASP A 466 -29.07 -3.95 -13.96
CA ASP A 466 -29.63 -2.84 -14.73
C ASP A 466 -30.81 -3.33 -15.58
N GLY A 467 -31.97 -3.33 -14.94
CA GLY A 467 -33.24 -3.65 -15.59
C GLY A 467 -33.51 -2.75 -16.80
N THR A 468 -33.43 -3.33 -17.99
CA THR A 468 -34.21 -2.86 -19.13
C THR A 468 -35.46 -3.74 -19.21
N PRO A 469 -36.68 -3.20 -19.08
CA PRO A 469 -37.88 -4.00 -19.20
C PRO A 469 -37.99 -4.50 -20.65
N ALA A 470 -38.28 -5.78 -20.80
CA ALA A 470 -38.73 -6.35 -22.06
C ALA A 470 -39.97 -5.59 -22.55
N GLY A 471 -39.78 -4.73 -23.54
CA GLY A 471 -40.84 -4.09 -24.32
C GLY A 471 -40.66 -4.50 -25.78
N GLY A 472 -41.65 -5.25 -26.29
CA GLY A 472 -41.57 -5.90 -27.59
C GLY A 472 -41.78 -4.97 -28.79
N LEU A 473 -41.11 -5.30 -29.89
CA LEU A 473 -41.68 -5.92 -31.09
C LEU A 473 -40.52 -6.38 -32.00
#